data_AF-A0A7X7EU90-F1
#
_entry.id   AF-A0A7X7EU90-F1
#
_cell.length_a   1.000
_cell.length_b   1.000
_cell.length_c   1.000
_cell.angle_alpha   90.00
_cell.angle_beta   90.00
_cell.angle_gamma   90.00
#
_symmetry.space_group_name_H-M   'P 1'
#
loop_
_entity.id
_entity.type
_entity.pdbx_description
1 polymer ?
#
loop_
_entity_poly.entity_id
_entity_poly.type
_entity_poly.pdbx_seq_one_letter_code
_entity_poly.pdbx_strand_id
1 'polypeptide(L)'
;MYKSDKYTVYPDRVEQGEFIARAAGPEEMTSDYKSLSAVIDPVIQFKFSINGRDNELPFGVNHQANILPESDETVVLEMTFGQRSETGSQKDASQPLPPNTRVLFRVNCQSILDSFRVKGYYDDILGNRIFKADFRGVFIAGDTYPLNWDFENIPSNPMLRLEDPDGDGIYEKELIFNVYDPSAHTSSTWKPAGNISDYPHFTSPYPLLNALHNMSLDEMVMLMEEDGTFRTGEAWPGVWTRDMSYATMLALAYLDPVRCMNSLMRKVSDNRIIQDTGTGGAWPVSSDRVVWALAAWEIWRYTGDHDWLAKAFEIIRNSMAADSKTIIDPLTGLIRGESSFLDWRKQTYPLWMEPADIYGSLNLGTNAAYCQALKVTGMMAQELGREDEWSDRAENLRKAINDHLWLEEKGYYGQYLYGREYRSLSPRAEALGEAFTVLFDIAGDERKQKVLT
;
A
#
# COMPACT_ATOMS: atom_id res chain seq x y z
N MET A 1 -19.33 24.56 -8.90
CA MET A 1 -18.47 24.52 -7.70
C MET A 1 -17.02 24.56 -8.10
N TYR A 2 -16.61 23.75 -9.08
CA TYR A 2 -15.25 23.74 -9.62
C TYR A 2 -15.28 23.36 -11.10
N LYS A 3 -14.33 23.84 -11.89
CA LYS A 3 -14.16 23.45 -13.30
C LYS A 3 -12.68 23.36 -13.63
N SER A 4 -12.29 22.25 -14.26
CA SER A 4 -10.98 22.07 -14.89
C SER A 4 -11.15 21.53 -16.31
N ASP A 5 -10.02 21.35 -17.01
CA ASP A 5 -9.98 20.68 -18.31
C ASP A 5 -10.29 19.17 -18.21
N LYS A 6 -10.26 18.59 -17.00
CA LYS A 6 -10.46 17.16 -16.76
C LYS A 6 -11.88 16.82 -16.31
N TYR A 7 -12.48 17.67 -15.48
CA TYR A 7 -13.82 17.44 -14.93
C TYR A 7 -14.47 18.74 -14.46
N THR A 8 -15.80 18.73 -14.35
CA THR A 8 -16.59 19.82 -13.79
C THR A 8 -17.43 19.33 -12.62
N VAL A 9 -17.41 20.08 -11.51
CA VAL A 9 -18.22 19.80 -10.31
C VAL A 9 -19.36 20.81 -10.22
N TYR A 10 -20.58 20.32 -10.31
CA TYR A 10 -21.85 21.02 -10.14
C TYR A 10 -22.41 20.77 -8.74
N PRO A 11 -23.42 21.55 -8.29
CA PRO A 11 -24.08 21.33 -7.00
C PRO A 11 -24.57 19.89 -6.73
N ASP A 12 -24.97 19.20 -7.80
CA ASP A 12 -25.66 17.91 -7.75
C ASP A 12 -24.92 16.79 -8.50
N ARG A 13 -23.78 17.06 -9.15
CA ARG A 13 -23.08 16.08 -9.99
C ARG A 13 -21.63 16.42 -10.31
N VAL A 14 -20.89 15.41 -10.74
CA VAL A 14 -19.56 15.52 -11.35
C VAL A 14 -19.66 15.02 -12.79
N GLU A 15 -19.08 15.76 -13.73
CA GLU A 15 -18.98 15.38 -15.14
C GLU A 15 -17.50 15.21 -15.50
N GLN A 16 -17.13 14.06 -16.08
CA GLN A 16 -15.78 13.73 -16.56
C GLN A 16 -15.88 13.11 -17.96
N GLY A 17 -15.64 13.91 -19.01
CA GLY A 17 -15.82 13.45 -20.39
C GLY A 17 -17.28 13.07 -20.67
N GLU A 18 -17.51 11.82 -21.07
CA GLU A 18 -18.86 11.28 -21.31
C GLU A 18 -19.52 10.73 -20.03
N PHE A 19 -18.79 10.67 -18.91
CA PHE A 19 -19.27 10.10 -17.65
C PHE A 19 -19.84 11.16 -16.71
N ILE A 20 -20.91 10.79 -16.00
CA ILE A 20 -21.65 11.59 -15.04
C ILE A 20 -21.90 10.78 -13.76
N ALA A 21 -21.53 11.35 -12.63
CA ALA A 21 -21.99 10.93 -11.30
C ALA A 21 -22.93 11.99 -10.72
N ARG A 22 -24.14 11.63 -10.29
CA ARG A 22 -25.19 12.55 -9.84
C ARG A 22 -25.76 12.13 -8.49
N ALA A 23 -25.98 13.09 -7.61
CA ALA A 23 -26.81 12.94 -6.42
C ALA A 23 -28.26 13.36 -6.71
N ALA A 24 -29.21 12.44 -6.62
CA ALA A 24 -30.64 12.73 -6.74
C ALA A 24 -31.20 13.34 -5.44
N GLY A 25 -30.54 13.09 -4.32
CA GLY A 25 -30.86 13.59 -2.99
C GLY A 25 -29.78 13.19 -1.98
N PRO A 26 -30.00 13.41 -0.67
CA PRO A 26 -29.01 13.11 0.37
C PRO A 26 -28.76 11.60 0.59
N GLU A 27 -29.59 10.72 0.01
CA GLU A 27 -29.53 9.27 0.23
C GLU A 27 -29.52 8.48 -1.10
N GLU A 28 -29.21 9.15 -2.21
CA GLU A 28 -29.19 8.51 -3.52
C GLU A 28 -28.18 9.17 -4.44
N MET A 29 -27.20 8.38 -4.88
CA MET A 29 -26.26 8.77 -5.92
C MET A 29 -26.23 7.72 -7.02
N THR A 30 -26.01 8.15 -8.25
CA THR A 30 -25.82 7.28 -9.41
C THR A 30 -24.57 7.65 -10.17
N SER A 31 -23.87 6.68 -10.75
CA SER A 31 -22.74 6.92 -11.64
C SER A 31 -22.82 6.03 -12.86
N ASP A 32 -22.60 6.59 -14.04
CA ASP A 32 -22.37 5.83 -15.27
C ASP A 32 -20.87 5.65 -15.58
N TYR A 33 -20.00 6.03 -14.64
CA TYR A 33 -18.56 5.91 -14.79
C TYR A 33 -18.20 4.46 -15.09
N LYS A 34 -17.50 4.28 -16.21
CA LYS A 34 -16.87 3.01 -16.53
C LYS A 34 -15.40 3.22 -16.33
N SER A 35 -14.84 2.51 -15.35
CA SER A 35 -13.39 2.36 -15.27
C SER A 35 -12.93 1.91 -16.64
N LEU A 36 -12.07 2.72 -17.27
CA LEU A 36 -11.34 2.25 -18.43
C LEU A 36 -10.50 1.12 -17.88
N SER A 37 -10.92 -0.13 -18.09
CA SER A 37 -10.10 -1.31 -17.79
C SER A 37 -8.71 -0.96 -18.26
N ALA A 38 -7.74 -0.99 -17.34
CA ALA A 38 -6.37 -0.66 -17.68
C ALA A 38 -6.06 -1.43 -18.96
N VAL A 39 -5.66 -0.72 -20.02
CA VAL A 39 -5.26 -1.34 -21.29
C VAL A 39 -4.12 -2.29 -20.91
N ILE A 40 -4.44 -3.57 -20.76
CA ILE A 40 -3.45 -4.57 -20.37
C ILE A 40 -2.65 -4.88 -21.63
N ASP A 41 -1.35 -4.67 -21.54
CA ASP A 41 -0.42 -5.07 -22.59
C ASP A 41 -0.51 -6.60 -22.75
N PRO A 42 -0.73 -7.13 -23.96
CA PRO A 42 -0.76 -8.57 -24.16
C PRO A 42 0.62 -9.22 -23.96
N VAL A 43 1.71 -8.46 -23.89
CA VAL A 43 3.05 -8.96 -23.64
C VAL A 43 3.35 -8.94 -22.14
N ILE A 44 3.37 -10.13 -21.54
CA ILE A 44 3.65 -10.32 -20.12
C ILE A 44 5.09 -10.78 -19.88
N GLN A 45 5.61 -10.45 -18.70
CA GLN A 45 6.87 -11.01 -18.19
C GLN A 45 6.63 -11.84 -16.93
N PHE A 46 7.29 -12.99 -16.86
CA PHE A 46 7.14 -13.91 -15.73
C PHE A 46 8.38 -14.79 -15.54
N LYS A 47 8.42 -15.48 -14.39
CA LYS A 47 9.39 -16.52 -14.03
C LYS A 47 8.69 -17.67 -13.33
N PHE A 48 9.22 -18.86 -13.48
CA PHE A 48 8.95 -19.97 -12.59
C PHE A 48 9.83 -19.93 -11.34
N SER A 49 9.41 -20.70 -10.35
CA SER A 49 10.05 -20.71 -9.05
C SER A 49 9.93 -22.08 -8.40
N ILE A 50 11.01 -22.55 -7.79
CA ILE A 50 10.96 -23.66 -6.84
C ILE A 50 10.76 -23.08 -5.44
N ASN A 51 9.68 -23.49 -4.77
CA ASN A 51 9.34 -23.09 -3.39
C ASN A 51 9.15 -21.57 -3.18
N GLY A 52 8.80 -20.81 -4.22
CA GLY A 52 8.63 -19.35 -4.13
C GLY A 52 9.94 -18.60 -3.89
N ARG A 53 11.04 -19.04 -4.48
CA ARG A 53 12.27 -18.23 -4.57
C ARG A 53 12.53 -17.80 -6.01
N ASP A 54 13.15 -16.65 -6.22
CA ASP A 54 13.64 -16.26 -7.56
C ASP A 54 14.89 -17.10 -7.91
N ASN A 55 14.68 -18.31 -8.42
CA ASN A 55 15.73 -19.32 -8.55
C ASN A 55 15.74 -20.09 -9.88
N GLU A 56 14.98 -19.62 -10.86
CA GLU A 56 14.95 -20.22 -12.20
C GLU A 56 15.98 -19.58 -13.16
N LEU A 57 15.87 -18.26 -13.36
CA LEU A 57 16.63 -17.51 -14.36
C LEU A 57 17.52 -16.44 -13.70
N PRO A 58 18.56 -15.92 -14.40
CA PRO A 58 19.40 -14.87 -13.87
C PRO A 58 18.61 -13.62 -13.45
N PHE A 59 19.23 -12.80 -12.60
CA PHE A 59 18.66 -11.51 -12.21
C PHE A 59 18.38 -10.64 -13.45
N GLY A 60 17.20 -10.04 -13.50
CA GLY A 60 16.74 -9.20 -14.63
C GLY A 60 16.41 -9.97 -15.92
N VAL A 61 16.46 -11.30 -15.91
CA VAL A 61 16.11 -12.14 -17.07
C VAL A 61 14.79 -12.83 -16.82
N ASN A 62 13.76 -12.45 -17.58
CA ASN A 62 12.41 -13.03 -17.49
C ASN A 62 12.05 -13.78 -18.76
N HIS A 63 11.09 -14.69 -18.65
CA HIS A 63 10.31 -15.13 -19.80
C HIS A 63 9.48 -13.96 -20.30
N GLN A 64 9.23 -13.95 -21.61
CA GLN A 64 8.31 -13.01 -22.24
C GLN A 64 7.32 -13.81 -23.08
N ALA A 65 6.03 -13.48 -22.98
CA ALA A 65 5.01 -14.09 -23.81
C ALA A 65 3.99 -13.06 -24.27
N ASN A 66 3.68 -13.05 -25.56
CA ASN A 66 2.48 -12.40 -26.05
C ASN A 66 1.28 -13.36 -25.89
N ILE A 67 0.41 -13.03 -24.94
CA ILE A 67 -0.79 -13.80 -24.60
C ILE A 67 -2.04 -13.30 -25.32
N LEU A 68 -1.90 -12.53 -26.41
CA LEU A 68 -3.03 -12.17 -27.26
C LEU A 68 -3.63 -13.45 -27.88
N PRO A 69 -4.92 -13.74 -27.64
CA PRO A 69 -5.55 -14.93 -28.16
C PRO A 69 -5.89 -14.74 -29.65
N GLU A 70 -5.76 -15.81 -30.44
CA GLU A 70 -6.11 -15.79 -31.87
C GLU A 70 -7.61 -15.98 -32.12
N SER A 71 -8.33 -16.49 -31.11
CA SER A 71 -9.78 -16.78 -31.08
C SER A 71 -10.26 -16.83 -29.62
N ASP A 72 -11.48 -17.26 -29.33
CA ASP A 72 -11.96 -17.46 -27.95
C ASP A 72 -11.31 -18.68 -27.22
N GLU A 73 -10.28 -19.28 -27.81
CA GLU A 73 -9.55 -20.42 -27.25
C GLU A 73 -8.50 -20.02 -26.21
N THR A 74 -8.13 -20.99 -25.36
CA THR A 74 -7.10 -20.81 -24.33
C THR A 74 -5.72 -20.68 -24.98
N VAL A 75 -4.95 -19.67 -24.59
CA VAL A 75 -3.56 -19.50 -25.02
C VAL A 75 -2.69 -20.49 -24.28
N VAL A 76 -2.02 -21.39 -25.00
CA VAL A 76 -1.12 -22.39 -24.40
C VAL A 76 0.32 -21.91 -24.53
N LEU A 77 1.03 -21.85 -23.40
CA LEU A 77 2.44 -21.51 -23.33
C LEU A 77 3.24 -22.72 -22.86
N GLU A 78 4.06 -23.28 -23.76
CA GLU A 78 4.95 -24.40 -23.45
C GLU A 78 6.39 -23.92 -23.24
N MET A 79 6.99 -24.31 -22.11
CA MET A 79 8.31 -23.87 -21.72
C MET A 79 9.10 -24.98 -21.03
N THR A 80 10.39 -24.73 -20.82
CA THR A 80 11.27 -25.61 -20.04
C THR A 80 11.87 -24.82 -18.90
N PHE A 81 11.81 -25.38 -17.68
CA PHE A 81 12.32 -24.71 -16.49
C PHE A 81 13.82 -24.39 -16.63
N GLY A 82 14.19 -23.14 -16.35
CA GLY A 82 15.57 -22.66 -16.45
C GLY A 82 16.00 -22.28 -17.86
N GLN A 83 15.09 -22.32 -18.85
CA GLN A 83 15.35 -21.90 -20.22
C GLN A 83 14.48 -20.71 -20.60
N ARG A 84 15.11 -19.54 -20.74
CA ARG A 84 14.42 -18.31 -21.14
C ARG A 84 13.66 -18.54 -22.45
N SER A 85 12.39 -18.17 -22.45
CA SER A 85 11.51 -18.27 -23.61
C SER A 85 10.94 -16.90 -23.98
N GLU A 86 10.83 -16.63 -25.28
CA GLU A 86 10.15 -15.46 -25.87
C GLU A 86 9.05 -15.98 -26.82
N THR A 87 7.89 -16.27 -26.27
CA THR A 87 6.78 -16.89 -27.01
C THR A 87 5.83 -15.85 -27.58
N GLY A 88 5.29 -16.09 -28.78
CA GLY A 88 4.33 -15.17 -29.40
C GLY A 88 4.91 -13.80 -29.81
N SER A 89 6.23 -13.63 -29.87
CA SER A 89 6.88 -12.34 -30.23
C SER A 89 6.51 -11.82 -31.62
N GLN A 90 5.96 -12.67 -32.49
CA GLN A 90 5.45 -12.31 -33.83
C GLN A 90 3.98 -11.84 -33.82
N LYS A 91 3.25 -12.03 -32.70
CA LYS A 91 1.85 -11.63 -32.59
C LYS A 91 1.75 -10.11 -32.46
N ASP A 92 0.62 -9.57 -32.91
CA ASP A 92 0.30 -8.16 -32.74
C ASP A 92 0.32 -7.82 -31.23
N ALA A 93 1.09 -6.80 -30.88
CA ALA A 93 1.17 -6.26 -29.53
C ALA A 93 0.58 -4.83 -29.44
N SER A 94 -0.01 -4.33 -30.53
CA SER A 94 -0.65 -3.02 -30.56
C SER A 94 -2.07 -3.03 -30.00
N GLN A 95 -2.68 -4.22 -29.89
CA GLN A 95 -4.03 -4.40 -29.37
C GLN A 95 -4.02 -4.70 -27.87
N PRO A 96 -4.98 -4.16 -27.10
CA PRO A 96 -5.14 -4.54 -25.71
C PRO A 96 -5.49 -6.01 -25.56
N LEU A 97 -5.07 -6.62 -24.45
CA LEU A 97 -5.48 -7.97 -24.07
C LEU A 97 -7.01 -8.03 -23.88
N PRO A 98 -7.75 -8.93 -24.54
CA PRO A 98 -9.18 -9.11 -24.33
C PRO A 98 -9.53 -9.51 -22.88
N PRO A 99 -10.72 -9.14 -22.37
CA PRO A 99 -11.15 -9.57 -21.06
C PRO A 99 -11.28 -11.10 -20.94
N ASN A 100 -11.07 -11.65 -19.75
CA ASN A 100 -11.12 -13.08 -19.45
C ASN A 100 -10.20 -13.95 -20.32
N THR A 101 -9.03 -13.44 -20.70
CA THR A 101 -8.08 -14.22 -21.51
C THR A 101 -7.53 -15.39 -20.69
N ARG A 102 -7.87 -16.62 -21.09
CA ARG A 102 -7.39 -17.85 -20.46
C ARG A 102 -6.01 -18.21 -21.00
N VAL A 103 -5.05 -18.43 -20.11
CA VAL A 103 -3.68 -18.82 -20.45
C VAL A 103 -3.30 -20.07 -19.65
N LEU A 104 -2.95 -21.14 -20.37
CA LEU A 104 -2.43 -22.37 -19.80
C LEU A 104 -0.90 -22.37 -19.88
N PHE A 105 -0.24 -22.29 -18.73
CA PHE A 105 1.20 -22.47 -18.61
C PHE A 105 1.50 -23.94 -18.47
N ARG A 106 2.41 -24.46 -19.31
CA ARG A 106 2.94 -25.82 -19.26
C ARG A 106 4.46 -25.73 -19.20
N VAL A 107 5.06 -26.20 -18.12
CA VAL A 107 6.52 -26.14 -17.92
C VAL A 107 7.10 -27.53 -17.73
N ASN A 108 8.06 -27.86 -18.57
CA ASN A 108 8.85 -29.07 -18.43
C ASN A 108 9.87 -28.90 -17.29
N CYS A 109 9.66 -29.66 -16.21
CA CYS A 109 10.51 -29.69 -15.03
C CYS A 109 11.34 -30.99 -14.92
N GLN A 110 11.49 -31.74 -16.02
CA GLN A 110 12.20 -33.02 -16.01
C GLN A 110 13.64 -32.89 -15.50
N SER A 111 14.31 -31.76 -15.79
CA SER A 111 15.66 -31.47 -15.30
C SER A 111 15.74 -31.45 -13.76
N ILE A 112 14.73 -30.91 -13.09
CA ILE A 112 14.62 -30.87 -11.62
C ILE A 112 14.40 -32.29 -11.09
N LEU A 113 13.42 -33.00 -11.67
CA LEU A 113 13.04 -34.35 -11.25
C LEU A 113 14.18 -35.36 -11.44
N ASP A 114 14.89 -35.27 -12.55
CA ASP A 114 16.07 -36.09 -12.83
C ASP A 114 17.19 -35.81 -11.84
N SER A 115 17.43 -34.54 -11.48
CA SER A 115 18.42 -34.18 -10.46
C SER A 115 18.04 -34.75 -9.09
N PHE A 116 16.76 -34.68 -8.69
CA PHE A 116 16.28 -35.33 -7.47
C PHE A 116 16.44 -36.85 -7.50
N ARG A 117 16.21 -37.50 -8.65
CA ARG A 117 16.37 -38.95 -8.80
C ARG A 117 17.82 -39.40 -8.71
N VAL A 118 18.73 -38.66 -9.34
CA VAL A 118 20.15 -39.05 -9.47
C VAL A 118 20.99 -38.58 -8.28
N LYS A 119 20.76 -37.35 -7.79
CA LYS A 119 21.60 -36.71 -6.75
C LYS A 119 20.91 -36.57 -5.39
N GLY A 120 19.57 -36.66 -5.36
CA GLY A 120 18.77 -36.35 -4.17
C GLY A 120 18.53 -34.85 -3.93
N TYR A 121 19.05 -33.98 -4.80
CA TYR A 121 18.92 -32.52 -4.71
C TYR A 121 19.01 -31.87 -6.10
N TYR A 122 18.59 -30.62 -6.19
CA TYR A 122 18.76 -29.73 -7.35
C TYR A 122 19.59 -28.51 -6.90
N ASP A 123 20.59 -28.13 -7.69
CA ASP A 123 21.33 -26.89 -7.46
C ASP A 123 20.68 -25.80 -8.34
N ASP A 124 20.24 -24.71 -7.73
CA ASP A 124 19.66 -23.58 -8.46
C ASP A 124 20.73 -22.74 -9.18
N ILE A 125 20.29 -21.75 -9.96
CA ILE A 125 21.19 -20.88 -10.73
C ILE A 125 22.13 -20.02 -9.87
N LEU A 126 21.80 -19.84 -8.59
CA LEU A 126 22.61 -19.12 -7.61
C LEU A 126 23.58 -20.05 -6.86
N GLY A 127 23.54 -21.35 -7.16
CA GLY A 127 24.34 -22.38 -6.49
C GLY A 127 23.78 -22.84 -5.15
N ASN A 128 22.55 -22.47 -4.79
CA ASN A 128 21.90 -22.99 -3.60
C ASN A 128 21.37 -24.40 -3.85
N ARG A 129 21.49 -25.25 -2.84
CA ARG A 129 21.00 -26.61 -2.90
C ARG A 129 19.58 -26.73 -2.37
N ILE A 130 18.71 -27.33 -3.16
CA ILE A 130 17.34 -27.68 -2.80
C ILE A 130 17.26 -29.21 -2.71
N PHE A 131 17.09 -29.75 -1.51
CA PHE A 131 16.95 -31.20 -1.35
C PHE A 131 15.54 -31.65 -1.74
N LYS A 132 15.41 -32.89 -2.24
CA LYS A 132 14.11 -33.47 -2.59
C LYS A 132 13.10 -33.40 -1.43
N ALA A 133 13.57 -33.55 -0.19
CA ALA A 133 12.73 -33.48 1.01
C ALA A 133 12.20 -32.06 1.31
N ASP A 134 12.89 -31.03 0.82
CA ASP A 134 12.52 -29.62 1.01
C ASP A 134 11.70 -29.07 -0.18
N PHE A 135 11.51 -29.85 -1.23
CA PHE A 135 10.69 -29.47 -2.38
C PHE A 135 9.21 -29.37 -1.97
N ARG A 136 8.63 -28.19 -2.16
CA ARG A 136 7.23 -27.84 -1.84
C ARG A 136 6.38 -27.66 -3.08
N GLY A 137 6.98 -27.28 -4.21
CA GLY A 137 6.28 -27.17 -5.49
C GLY A 137 6.97 -26.21 -6.46
N VAL A 138 6.38 -26.15 -7.66
CA VAL A 138 6.71 -25.17 -8.71
C VAL A 138 5.64 -24.09 -8.70
N PHE A 139 6.06 -22.83 -8.82
CA PHE A 139 5.19 -21.67 -8.79
C PHE A 139 5.51 -20.72 -9.95
N ILE A 140 4.60 -19.78 -10.24
CA ILE A 140 4.77 -18.74 -11.26
C ILE A 140 4.64 -17.34 -10.64
N ALA A 141 5.55 -16.45 -11.02
CA ALA A 141 5.63 -15.04 -10.62
C ALA A 141 5.64 -14.15 -11.88
N GLY A 142 5.12 -12.93 -11.83
CA GLY A 142 5.05 -12.08 -13.03
C GLY A 142 4.56 -10.65 -12.82
N ASP A 143 4.57 -9.88 -13.91
CA ASP A 143 4.28 -8.44 -13.91
C ASP A 143 2.79 -8.11 -13.99
N THR A 144 2.01 -8.98 -14.62
CA THR A 144 0.59 -8.78 -14.94
C THR A 144 -0.31 -9.67 -14.08
N TYR A 145 -1.30 -9.07 -13.40
CA TYR A 145 -2.29 -9.81 -12.60
C TYR A 145 -2.98 -10.91 -13.44
N PRO A 146 -3.15 -12.14 -12.92
CA PRO A 146 -3.07 -12.55 -11.52
C PRO A 146 -1.65 -12.79 -10.96
N LEU A 147 -0.62 -12.63 -11.79
CA LEU A 147 0.77 -12.78 -11.37
C LEU A 147 1.25 -11.57 -10.56
N ASN A 148 2.23 -11.83 -9.70
CA ASN A 148 2.98 -10.81 -8.99
C ASN A 148 4.42 -11.28 -8.77
N TRP A 149 5.33 -10.36 -8.44
CA TRP A 149 6.75 -10.65 -8.19
C TRP A 149 7.06 -10.92 -6.71
N ASP A 150 6.03 -11.13 -5.88
CA ASP A 150 6.19 -11.34 -4.45
C ASP A 150 6.55 -12.79 -4.15
N PHE A 151 7.81 -13.13 -4.45
CA PHE A 151 8.34 -14.48 -4.20
C PHE A 151 8.16 -14.91 -2.74
N GLU A 152 8.21 -13.99 -1.77
CA GLU A 152 8.04 -14.32 -0.35
C GLU A 152 6.65 -14.90 -0.05
N ASN A 153 5.60 -14.37 -0.68
CA ASN A 153 4.21 -14.80 -0.45
C ASN A 153 3.65 -15.75 -1.51
N ILE A 154 4.32 -15.96 -2.64
CA ILE A 154 3.89 -16.93 -3.66
C ILE A 154 3.62 -18.34 -3.10
N PRO A 155 4.43 -18.92 -2.18
CA PRO A 155 4.19 -20.24 -1.62
C PRO A 155 2.86 -20.40 -0.87
N SER A 156 2.33 -19.32 -0.29
CA SER A 156 1.05 -19.32 0.43
C SER A 156 -0.14 -19.10 -0.50
N ASN A 157 0.09 -18.77 -1.77
CA ASN A 157 -0.95 -18.54 -2.75
C ASN A 157 -1.18 -19.76 -3.68
N PRO A 158 -2.23 -20.57 -3.46
CA PRO A 158 -2.51 -21.75 -4.28
C PRO A 158 -2.86 -21.40 -5.74
N MET A 159 -3.24 -20.15 -6.03
CA MET A 159 -3.48 -19.69 -7.39
C MET A 159 -2.20 -19.61 -8.22
N LEU A 160 -1.02 -19.52 -7.60
CA LEU A 160 0.26 -19.38 -8.30
C LEU A 160 1.08 -20.68 -8.33
N ARG A 161 0.57 -21.75 -7.70
CA ARG A 161 1.18 -23.07 -7.71
C ARG A 161 0.77 -23.85 -8.96
N LEU A 162 1.77 -24.42 -9.63
CA LEU A 162 1.58 -25.36 -10.74
C LEU A 162 1.51 -26.79 -10.21
N GLU A 163 0.76 -27.64 -10.89
CA GLU A 163 0.59 -29.05 -10.53
C GLU A 163 1.02 -29.96 -11.68
N ASP A 164 1.51 -31.16 -11.35
CA ASP A 164 1.86 -32.22 -12.30
C ASP A 164 0.83 -33.35 -12.14
N PRO A 165 -0.30 -33.29 -12.89
CA PRO A 165 -1.47 -34.12 -12.60
C PRO A 165 -1.28 -35.60 -12.96
N ASP A 166 -0.44 -35.91 -13.95
CA ASP A 166 -0.18 -37.28 -14.42
C ASP A 166 1.21 -37.81 -14.05
N GLY A 167 2.07 -36.96 -13.47
CA GLY A 167 3.40 -37.34 -13.00
C GLY A 167 4.41 -37.47 -14.13
N ASP A 168 4.14 -36.90 -15.30
CA ASP A 168 5.02 -36.94 -16.47
C ASP A 168 6.15 -35.89 -16.42
N GLY A 169 6.12 -35.00 -15.43
CA GLY A 169 7.10 -33.94 -15.23
C GLY A 169 6.75 -32.62 -15.91
N ILE A 170 5.57 -32.51 -16.51
CA ILE A 170 5.00 -31.26 -17.03
C ILE A 170 4.09 -30.65 -15.95
N TYR A 171 4.54 -29.53 -15.39
CA TYR A 171 3.76 -28.79 -14.42
C TYR A 171 2.85 -27.79 -15.14
N GLU A 172 1.59 -27.76 -14.77
CA GLU A 172 0.55 -27.01 -15.45
C GLU A 172 -0.21 -26.05 -14.51
N LYS A 173 -0.59 -24.90 -15.06
CA LYS A 173 -1.52 -23.98 -14.42
C LYS A 173 -2.28 -23.14 -15.45
N GLU A 174 -3.59 -23.17 -15.37
CA GLU A 174 -4.44 -22.21 -16.08
C GLU A 174 -4.67 -20.98 -15.22
N LEU A 175 -4.43 -19.81 -15.80
CA LEU A 175 -4.70 -18.50 -15.21
C LEU A 175 -5.58 -17.69 -16.14
N ILE A 176 -6.43 -16.84 -15.57
CA ILE A 176 -7.30 -15.93 -16.32
C ILE A 176 -6.75 -14.51 -16.15
N PHE A 177 -6.35 -13.90 -17.25
CA PHE A 177 -5.85 -12.54 -17.33
C PHE A 177 -6.95 -11.58 -17.78
N ASN A 178 -6.78 -10.31 -17.43
CA ASN A 178 -7.78 -9.27 -17.68
C ASN A 178 -9.19 -9.73 -17.25
N VAL A 179 -9.30 -10.36 -16.08
CA VAL A 179 -10.58 -10.90 -15.60
C VAL A 179 -11.62 -9.79 -15.65
N TYR A 180 -12.65 -10.01 -16.46
CA TYR A 180 -13.80 -9.13 -16.48
C TYR A 180 -14.51 -9.34 -15.16
N ASP A 181 -14.36 -8.36 -14.28
CA ASP A 181 -15.09 -8.32 -13.04
C ASP A 181 -16.33 -7.44 -13.23
N PRO A 182 -17.53 -8.03 -13.41
CA PRO A 182 -18.76 -7.25 -13.49
C PRO A 182 -19.09 -6.55 -12.16
N SER A 183 -18.45 -6.89 -11.04
CA SER A 183 -18.54 -6.16 -9.77
C SER A 183 -17.51 -5.02 -9.64
N ALA A 184 -16.44 -5.03 -10.45
CA ALA A 184 -15.57 -3.87 -10.67
C ALA A 184 -16.27 -2.76 -11.50
N HIS A 185 -17.44 -3.05 -12.06
CA HIS A 185 -18.43 -2.02 -12.31
C HIS A 185 -19.00 -1.61 -10.95
N THR A 186 -18.41 -0.57 -10.36
CA THR A 186 -18.99 0.18 -9.23
C THR A 186 -20.50 0.21 -9.38
N SER A 187 -21.23 -0.24 -8.35
CA SER A 187 -22.69 -0.16 -8.34
C SER A 187 -23.09 1.20 -8.90
N SER A 188 -23.83 1.20 -10.01
CA SER A 188 -24.22 2.45 -10.66
C SER A 188 -25.14 3.30 -9.80
N THR A 189 -25.54 2.78 -8.64
CA THR A 189 -26.38 3.45 -7.64
C THR A 189 -25.89 3.15 -6.23
N TRP A 190 -25.83 4.17 -5.38
CA TRP A 190 -25.70 4.04 -3.94
C TRP A 190 -26.98 4.50 -3.25
N LYS A 191 -27.38 3.75 -2.21
CA LYS A 191 -28.34 4.12 -1.16
C LYS A 191 -27.80 3.62 0.17
N PRO A 192 -28.09 4.29 1.29
CA PRO A 192 -27.68 3.83 2.61
C PRO A 192 -28.10 2.38 2.86
N ALA A 193 -27.17 1.55 3.31
CA ALA A 193 -27.42 0.17 3.71
C ALA A 193 -27.59 0.05 5.24
N GLY A 194 -26.87 0.87 6.00
CA GLY A 194 -26.91 0.93 7.46
C GLY A 194 -27.84 2.03 8.01
N ASN A 195 -28.09 1.98 9.32
CA ASN A 195 -28.77 3.06 10.02
C ASN A 195 -27.75 4.13 10.46
N ILE A 196 -27.85 5.34 9.89
CA ILE A 196 -26.98 6.47 10.22
C ILE A 196 -27.65 7.53 11.10
N SER A 197 -28.88 7.27 11.61
CA SER A 197 -29.68 8.25 12.36
C SER A 197 -29.02 8.76 13.65
N ASP A 198 -28.11 7.97 14.22
CA ASP A 198 -27.49 8.27 15.50
C ASP A 198 -26.24 9.16 15.36
N TYR A 199 -25.85 9.44 14.12
CA TYR A 199 -24.67 10.24 13.79
C TYR A 199 -25.02 11.68 13.38
N PRO A 200 -24.03 12.59 13.34
CA PRO A 200 -24.24 13.99 13.00
C PRO A 200 -24.83 14.17 11.61
N HIS A 201 -25.86 15.01 11.53
CA HIS A 201 -26.54 15.34 10.29
C HIS A 201 -25.91 16.57 9.66
N PHE A 202 -25.64 16.51 8.36
CA PHE A 202 -25.11 17.61 7.57
C PHE A 202 -26.09 17.98 6.44
N THR A 203 -26.32 19.27 6.26
CA THR A 203 -27.14 19.78 5.15
C THR A 203 -26.52 21.02 4.54
N SER A 204 -26.56 21.08 3.21
CA SER A 204 -26.10 22.21 2.40
C SER A 204 -27.02 22.39 1.19
N PRO A 205 -26.94 23.54 0.48
CA PRO A 205 -27.64 23.73 -0.80
C PRO A 205 -27.04 22.89 -1.95
N TYR A 206 -26.01 22.07 -1.68
CA TYR A 206 -25.35 21.19 -2.65
C TYR A 206 -25.74 19.73 -2.36
N PRO A 207 -26.72 19.15 -3.11
CA PRO A 207 -27.15 17.77 -2.90
C PRO A 207 -26.00 16.77 -2.91
N LEU A 208 -24.98 17.01 -3.75
CA LEU A 208 -23.81 16.15 -3.82
C LEU A 208 -23.07 16.05 -2.48
N LEU A 209 -22.89 17.17 -1.76
CA LEU A 209 -22.19 17.16 -0.47
C LEU A 209 -23.03 16.46 0.61
N ASN A 210 -24.35 16.61 0.58
CA ASN A 210 -25.24 15.95 1.52
C ASN A 210 -25.18 14.43 1.34
N ALA A 211 -25.19 13.97 0.08
CA ALA A 211 -25.08 12.55 -0.25
C ALA A 211 -23.72 11.97 0.11
N LEU A 212 -22.62 12.69 -0.15
CA LEU A 212 -21.27 12.26 0.22
C LEU A 212 -21.10 12.11 1.74
N HIS A 213 -21.67 13.03 2.54
CA HIS A 213 -21.65 12.93 4.00
C HIS A 213 -22.42 11.70 4.50
N ASN A 214 -23.60 11.43 3.95
CA ASN A 214 -24.38 10.26 4.35
C ASN A 214 -23.70 8.95 3.89
N MET A 215 -23.07 8.94 2.71
CA MET A 215 -22.29 7.80 2.22
C MET A 215 -21.10 7.49 3.11
N SER A 216 -20.36 8.50 3.59
CA SER A 216 -19.22 8.25 4.47
C SER A 216 -19.63 7.71 5.84
N LEU A 217 -20.77 8.16 6.39
CA LEU A 217 -21.34 7.59 7.61
C LEU A 217 -21.86 6.16 7.40
N ASP A 218 -22.51 5.90 6.28
CA ASP A 218 -23.00 4.56 5.90
C ASP A 218 -21.82 3.59 5.77
N GLU A 219 -20.74 4.00 5.11
CA GLU A 219 -19.50 3.22 5.00
C GLU A 219 -18.87 2.96 6.36
N MET A 220 -18.76 3.98 7.22
CA MET A 220 -18.28 3.78 8.59
C MET A 220 -19.11 2.72 9.33
N VAL A 221 -20.44 2.76 9.24
CA VAL A 221 -21.32 1.77 9.88
C VAL A 221 -21.10 0.37 9.32
N MET A 222 -20.94 0.23 8.00
CA MET A 222 -20.62 -1.05 7.35
C MET A 222 -19.27 -1.64 7.82
N LEU A 223 -18.33 -0.80 8.24
CA LEU A 223 -17.02 -1.20 8.71
C LEU A 223 -16.97 -1.50 10.22
N MET A 224 -18.08 -1.34 10.95
CA MET A 224 -18.14 -1.66 12.39
C MET A 224 -18.25 -3.17 12.63
N GLU A 225 -17.29 -3.73 13.34
CA GLU A 225 -17.25 -5.15 13.68
C GLU A 225 -17.91 -5.47 15.03
N GLU A 226 -18.38 -6.71 15.19
CA GLU A 226 -18.98 -7.19 16.45
C GLU A 226 -17.99 -7.18 17.63
N ASP A 227 -16.70 -7.32 17.36
CA ASP A 227 -15.63 -7.30 18.37
C ASP A 227 -15.30 -5.89 18.89
N GLY A 228 -16.03 -4.87 18.43
CA GLY A 228 -15.83 -3.49 18.86
C GLY A 228 -14.66 -2.80 18.18
N THR A 229 -14.19 -3.29 17.02
CA THR A 229 -13.19 -2.63 16.16
C THR A 229 -13.80 -2.12 14.85
N PHE A 230 -13.01 -1.41 14.05
CA PHE A 230 -13.31 -1.10 12.65
C PHE A 230 -12.50 -2.00 11.72
N ARG A 231 -13.16 -2.55 10.70
CA ARG A 231 -12.52 -3.17 9.53
C ARG A 231 -11.92 -2.06 8.66
N THR A 232 -10.72 -2.27 8.12
CA THR A 232 -10.06 -1.27 7.26
C THR A 232 -10.07 -1.61 5.77
N GLY A 233 -10.62 -2.76 5.37
CA GLY A 233 -10.79 -3.11 3.96
C GLY A 233 -11.54 -4.43 3.74
N GLU A 234 -12.16 -4.57 2.57
CA GLU A 234 -12.90 -5.78 2.17
C GLU A 234 -11.96 -6.95 1.85
N ALA A 235 -10.94 -6.71 1.03
CA ALA A 235 -10.02 -7.77 0.59
C ALA A 235 -9.08 -8.25 1.71
N TRP A 236 -8.70 -7.37 2.64
CA TRP A 236 -7.77 -7.66 3.74
C TRP A 236 -8.43 -7.36 5.09
N PRO A 237 -9.32 -8.24 5.57
CA PRO A 237 -10.11 -7.99 6.75
C PRO A 237 -9.22 -7.87 8.00
N GLY A 238 -9.60 -6.95 8.88
CA GLY A 238 -8.90 -6.69 10.14
C GLY A 238 -8.58 -5.22 10.34
N VAL A 239 -7.74 -4.96 11.34
CA VAL A 239 -7.28 -3.61 11.69
C VAL A 239 -5.87 -3.40 11.14
N TRP A 240 -5.72 -2.33 10.39
CA TRP A 240 -4.43 -1.81 9.94
C TRP A 240 -4.11 -0.53 10.71
N THR A 241 -2.90 -0.46 11.28
CA THR A 241 -2.37 0.65 12.08
C THR A 241 -2.53 1.97 11.34
N ARG A 242 -2.11 2.05 10.09
CA ARG A 242 -2.11 3.31 9.33
C ARG A 242 -3.52 3.80 9.02
N ASP A 243 -4.33 2.94 8.42
CA ASP A 243 -5.72 3.21 8.04
C ASP A 243 -6.52 3.70 9.23
N MET A 244 -6.48 2.94 10.34
CA MET A 244 -7.19 3.35 11.54
C MET A 244 -6.63 4.62 12.16
N SER A 245 -5.32 4.84 12.10
CA SER A 245 -4.74 6.05 12.68
C SER A 245 -5.20 7.31 11.94
N TYR A 246 -5.14 7.30 10.60
CA TYR A 246 -5.58 8.44 9.81
C TYR A 246 -7.09 8.64 9.86
N ALA A 247 -7.89 7.58 9.78
CA ALA A 247 -9.34 7.69 9.90
C ALA A 247 -9.77 8.23 11.28
N THR A 248 -9.11 7.79 12.36
CA THR A 248 -9.31 8.32 13.72
C THR A 248 -8.97 9.80 13.81
N MET A 249 -7.81 10.20 13.30
CA MET A 249 -7.35 11.59 13.31
C MET A 249 -8.28 12.51 12.50
N LEU A 250 -8.84 12.03 11.38
CA LEU A 250 -9.67 12.83 10.49
C LEU A 250 -11.12 12.97 10.97
N ALA A 251 -11.71 11.92 11.54
CA ALA A 251 -13.13 11.94 11.93
C ALA A 251 -13.52 10.96 13.05
N LEU A 252 -12.98 9.73 13.06
CA LEU A 252 -13.58 8.66 13.86
C LEU A 252 -13.42 8.87 15.38
N ALA A 253 -12.41 9.60 15.84
CA ALA A 253 -12.25 9.94 17.26
C ALA A 253 -13.49 10.64 17.84
N TYR A 254 -14.17 11.45 17.02
CA TYR A 254 -15.39 12.17 17.39
C TYR A 254 -16.66 11.31 17.26
N LEU A 255 -16.66 10.34 16.34
CA LEU A 255 -17.86 9.55 16.00
C LEU A 255 -18.01 8.30 16.87
N ASP A 256 -16.92 7.58 17.14
CA ASP A 256 -16.91 6.39 18.01
C ASP A 256 -15.52 6.23 18.67
N PRO A 257 -15.19 7.03 19.69
CA PRO A 257 -13.88 7.00 20.34
C PRO A 257 -13.56 5.63 20.96
N VAL A 258 -14.56 4.92 21.49
CA VAL A 258 -14.36 3.61 22.14
C VAL A 258 -13.92 2.57 21.12
N ARG A 259 -14.58 2.52 19.96
CA ARG A 259 -14.16 1.64 18.86
C ARG A 259 -12.79 2.02 18.30
N CYS A 260 -12.46 3.30 18.27
CA CYS A 260 -11.12 3.75 17.90
C CYS A 260 -10.07 3.24 18.91
N MET A 261 -10.30 3.37 20.22
CA MET A 261 -9.41 2.84 21.25
C MET A 261 -9.22 1.32 21.11
N ASN A 262 -10.30 0.56 20.94
CA ASN A 262 -10.24 -0.89 20.74
C ASN A 262 -9.43 -1.26 19.49
N SER A 263 -9.67 -0.56 18.36
CA SER A 263 -8.96 -0.79 17.11
C SER A 263 -7.47 -0.47 17.25
N LEU A 264 -7.12 0.67 17.84
CA LEU A 264 -5.73 1.04 18.11
C LEU A 264 -5.03 0.01 19.01
N MET A 265 -5.72 -0.49 20.05
CA MET A 265 -5.16 -1.51 20.95
C MET A 265 -4.98 -2.87 20.29
N ARG A 266 -5.73 -3.19 19.22
CA ARG A 266 -5.48 -4.38 18.39
C ARG A 266 -4.11 -4.35 17.72
N LYS A 267 -3.54 -3.14 17.54
CA LYS A 267 -2.23 -2.88 16.96
C LYS A 267 -1.14 -2.61 17.99
N VAL A 268 -1.28 -3.19 19.18
CA VAL A 268 -0.28 -3.11 20.24
C VAL A 268 0.14 -4.51 20.67
N SER A 269 1.45 -4.75 20.71
CA SER A 269 2.05 -5.96 21.28
C SER A 269 3.27 -5.57 22.12
N ASP A 270 3.44 -6.20 23.28
CA ASP A 270 4.53 -5.90 24.23
C ASP A 270 4.64 -4.40 24.59
N ASN A 271 3.50 -3.72 24.72
CA ASN A 271 3.40 -2.26 24.89
C ASN A 271 4.16 -1.46 23.80
N ARG A 272 4.17 -1.96 22.57
CA ARG A 272 4.70 -1.25 21.40
C ARG A 272 3.70 -1.34 20.26
N ILE A 273 3.72 -0.32 19.39
CA ILE A 273 2.86 -0.25 18.22
C ILE A 273 3.34 -1.27 17.19
N ILE A 274 2.41 -2.01 16.61
CA ILE A 274 2.66 -2.96 15.52
C ILE A 274 2.72 -2.18 14.20
N GLN A 275 3.77 -2.41 13.42
CA GLN A 275 3.86 -1.93 12.05
C GLN A 275 3.21 -2.94 11.12
N ASP A 276 2.35 -2.47 10.23
CA ASP A 276 1.82 -3.31 9.15
C ASP A 276 2.86 -3.52 8.05
N THR A 277 2.72 -4.62 7.32
CA THR A 277 3.55 -4.92 6.16
C THR A 277 3.27 -3.90 5.06
N GLY A 278 4.31 -3.17 4.65
CA GLY A 278 4.32 -2.44 3.38
C GLY A 278 5.11 -3.22 2.33
N THR A 279 5.46 -2.55 1.24
CA THR A 279 6.16 -3.16 0.11
C THR A 279 7.53 -3.73 0.44
N GLY A 280 8.25 -3.06 1.33
CA GLY A 280 9.58 -3.50 1.75
C GLY A 280 9.54 -4.52 2.89
N GLY A 281 8.35 -4.95 3.31
CA GLY A 281 8.11 -5.71 4.52
C GLY A 281 7.57 -4.84 5.66
N ALA A 282 7.55 -5.36 6.87
CA ALA A 282 7.14 -4.61 8.06
C ALA A 282 8.32 -3.82 8.66
N TRP A 283 8.22 -3.45 9.94
CA TRP A 283 9.32 -2.81 10.66
C TRP A 283 10.59 -3.68 10.63
N PRO A 284 11.78 -3.12 10.34
CA PRO A 284 12.06 -1.69 10.28
C PRO A 284 12.01 -1.06 8.88
N VAL A 285 11.63 -1.79 7.84
CA VAL A 285 11.64 -1.27 6.46
C VAL A 285 10.55 -0.23 6.27
N SER A 286 9.32 -0.52 6.70
CA SER A 286 8.31 0.51 6.97
C SER A 286 8.43 0.92 8.43
N SER A 287 8.37 2.21 8.72
CA SER A 287 8.57 2.74 10.07
C SER A 287 7.47 3.69 10.52
N ASP A 288 6.45 3.90 9.70
CA ASP A 288 5.45 4.93 9.91
C ASP A 288 4.34 4.56 10.91
N ARG A 289 4.44 3.41 11.61
CA ARG A 289 3.58 3.02 12.74
C ARG A 289 3.37 4.12 13.78
N VAL A 290 4.27 5.10 13.82
CA VAL A 290 4.20 6.27 14.70
C VAL A 290 2.93 7.10 14.51
N VAL A 291 2.24 6.99 13.37
CA VAL A 291 0.95 7.67 13.12
C VAL A 291 -0.12 7.28 14.14
N TRP A 292 0.01 6.12 14.79
CA TRP A 292 -0.79 5.69 15.94
C TRP A 292 -0.79 6.72 17.07
N ALA A 293 0.33 7.42 17.28
CA ALA A 293 0.44 8.48 18.28
C ALA A 293 -0.52 9.66 17.98
N LEU A 294 -0.71 10.00 16.70
CA LEU A 294 -1.58 11.09 16.28
C LEU A 294 -3.05 10.76 16.59
N ALA A 295 -3.45 9.53 16.27
CA ALA A 295 -4.79 9.03 16.56
C ALA A 295 -5.06 8.94 18.06
N ALA A 296 -4.10 8.41 18.84
CA ALA A 296 -4.26 8.29 20.28
C ALA A 296 -4.40 9.65 20.97
N TRP A 297 -3.67 10.66 20.50
CA TRP A 297 -3.81 12.03 20.96
C TRP A 297 -5.16 12.64 20.59
N GLU A 298 -5.65 12.43 19.37
CA GLU A 298 -6.96 12.97 18.96
C GLU A 298 -8.11 12.36 19.77
N ILE A 299 -8.04 11.06 20.07
CA ILE A 299 -8.98 10.40 20.99
C ILE A 299 -8.94 11.07 22.37
N TRP A 300 -7.75 11.33 22.93
CA TRP A 300 -7.65 12.01 24.22
C TRP A 300 -8.20 13.43 24.16
N ARG A 301 -7.89 14.19 23.11
CA ARG A 301 -8.41 15.56 22.94
C ARG A 301 -9.93 15.60 22.92
N TYR A 302 -10.57 14.57 22.37
CA TYR A 302 -12.03 14.46 22.35
C TYR A 302 -12.60 13.98 23.69
N THR A 303 -12.02 12.94 24.28
CA THR A 303 -12.58 12.25 25.45
C THR A 303 -12.17 12.84 26.80
N GLY A 304 -11.01 13.47 26.88
CA GLY A 304 -10.37 13.86 28.13
C GLY A 304 -9.94 12.68 29.01
N ASP A 305 -9.92 11.45 28.47
CA ASP A 305 -9.64 10.23 29.26
C ASP A 305 -8.15 10.17 29.66
N HIS A 306 -7.89 10.45 30.94
CA HIS A 306 -6.54 10.48 31.50
C HIS A 306 -5.88 9.09 31.55
N ASP A 307 -6.66 8.02 31.74
CA ASP A 307 -6.11 6.66 31.77
C ASP A 307 -5.69 6.22 30.37
N TRP A 308 -6.49 6.56 29.36
CA TRP A 308 -6.11 6.41 27.96
C TRP A 308 -4.83 7.19 27.64
N LEU A 309 -4.75 8.46 28.02
CA LEU A 309 -3.56 9.30 27.80
C LEU A 309 -2.30 8.66 28.39
N ALA A 310 -2.37 8.23 29.65
CA ALA A 310 -1.25 7.60 30.34
C ALA A 310 -0.82 6.28 29.66
N LYS A 311 -1.78 5.45 29.25
CA LYS A 311 -1.51 4.18 28.56
C LYS A 311 -0.90 4.41 27.18
N ALA A 312 -1.47 5.31 26.39
CA ALA A 312 -1.00 5.64 25.06
C ALA A 312 0.41 6.24 25.10
N PHE A 313 0.67 7.16 26.04
CA PHE A 313 2.01 7.74 26.24
C PHE A 313 3.08 6.67 26.45
N GLU A 314 2.80 5.67 27.30
CA GLU A 314 3.73 4.56 27.55
C GLU A 314 4.00 3.72 26.30
N ILE A 315 2.96 3.41 25.53
CA ILE A 315 3.08 2.65 24.28
C ILE A 315 3.93 3.41 23.26
N ILE A 316 3.67 4.70 23.10
CA ILE A 316 4.38 5.57 22.15
C ILE A 316 5.85 5.71 22.55
N ARG A 317 6.12 6.01 23.83
CA ARG A 317 7.48 6.09 24.38
C ARG A 317 8.27 4.82 24.11
N ASN A 318 7.69 3.66 24.41
CA ASN A 318 8.37 2.37 24.22
C ASN A 318 8.64 2.08 22.74
N SER A 319 7.72 2.47 21.85
CA SER A 319 7.87 2.30 20.41
C SER A 319 8.97 3.20 19.85
N MET A 320 8.95 4.49 20.21
CA MET A 320 9.97 5.46 19.78
C MET A 320 11.36 5.14 20.36
N ALA A 321 11.45 4.59 21.56
CA ALA A 321 12.71 4.13 22.14
C ALA A 321 13.29 2.90 21.42
N ALA A 322 12.46 2.07 20.80
CA ALA A 322 12.90 1.00 19.91
C ALA A 322 13.35 1.59 18.56
N ASP A 323 12.56 2.49 18.00
CA ASP A 323 12.85 3.16 16.72
C ASP A 323 14.17 3.93 16.77
N SER A 324 14.44 4.66 17.85
CA SER A 324 15.66 5.47 17.98
C SER A 324 16.96 4.68 17.88
N LYS A 325 16.91 3.35 18.06
CA LYS A 325 18.07 2.45 17.97
C LYS A 325 18.28 1.89 16.56
N THR A 326 17.30 2.05 15.68
CA THR A 326 17.25 1.35 14.39
C THR A 326 17.13 2.32 13.23
N ILE A 327 16.15 3.22 13.25
CA ILE A 327 15.71 3.94 12.04
C ILE A 327 16.25 5.37 11.93
N ILE A 328 16.95 5.92 12.92
CA ILE A 328 17.52 7.27 12.80
C ILE A 328 18.76 7.21 11.91
N ASP A 329 18.79 8.02 10.86
CA ASP A 329 19.97 8.20 10.04
C ASP A 329 20.97 9.13 10.75
N PRO A 330 22.19 8.66 11.09
CA PRO A 330 23.12 9.44 11.89
C PRO A 330 23.74 10.61 11.13
N LEU A 331 23.67 10.64 9.79
CA LEU A 331 24.26 11.70 8.97
C LEU A 331 23.32 12.91 8.85
N THR A 332 22.02 12.65 8.71
CA THR A 332 21.02 13.69 8.46
C THR A 332 20.12 13.98 9.67
N GLY A 333 20.05 13.06 10.63
CA GLY A 333 19.06 13.10 11.72
C GLY A 333 17.63 12.77 11.29
N LEU A 334 17.41 12.49 10.00
CA LEU A 334 16.13 12.06 9.47
C LEU A 334 15.84 10.59 9.82
N ILE A 335 14.57 10.22 9.69
CA ILE A 335 14.05 8.89 9.92
C ILE A 335 14.06 8.08 8.61
N ARG A 336 14.62 6.87 8.71
CA ARG A 336 14.64 5.84 7.67
C ARG A 336 13.32 5.10 7.60
N GLY A 337 13.01 4.63 6.40
CA GLY A 337 11.91 3.73 6.14
C GLY A 337 11.01 4.25 5.03
N GLU A 338 10.13 3.37 4.57
CA GLU A 338 9.18 3.57 3.48
C GLU A 338 8.25 4.79 3.66
N SER A 339 7.68 5.28 2.54
CA SER A 339 6.64 6.31 2.53
C SER A 339 5.37 5.85 3.26
N SER A 340 4.83 6.73 4.11
CA SER A 340 3.71 6.45 5.03
C SER A 340 2.34 6.27 4.36
N PHE A 341 2.23 6.29 3.03
CA PHE A 341 0.93 6.14 2.35
C PHE A 341 1.07 5.60 0.93
N LEU A 342 2.22 5.84 0.31
CA LEU A 342 2.58 5.30 -0.99
C LEU A 342 3.42 4.04 -0.78
N ASP A 343 2.90 3.04 -0.07
CA ASP A 343 3.65 1.84 0.35
C ASP A 343 3.55 0.68 -0.65
N TRP A 344 3.27 0.99 -1.93
CA TRP A 344 3.23 0.01 -3.02
C TRP A 344 4.40 0.20 -4.00
N ARG A 345 5.34 -0.78 -4.04
CA ARG A 345 6.66 -0.73 -4.71
C ARG A 345 6.59 -0.16 -6.09
N LYS A 346 5.66 -0.74 -6.86
CA LYS A 346 5.50 -0.51 -8.29
C LYS A 346 5.03 0.90 -8.59
N GLN A 347 4.42 1.59 -7.62
CA GLN A 347 3.92 2.96 -7.76
C GLN A 347 4.92 4.00 -7.24
N THR A 348 5.68 3.67 -6.20
CA THR A 348 6.43 4.68 -5.42
C THR A 348 7.94 4.67 -5.68
N TYR A 349 8.52 3.48 -5.81
CA TYR A 349 9.98 3.30 -5.88
C TYR A 349 10.41 2.77 -7.26
N PRO A 350 11.60 3.16 -7.76
CA PRO A 350 12.20 2.51 -8.92
C PRO A 350 12.31 1.00 -8.72
N LEU A 351 12.09 0.23 -9.78
CA LEU A 351 12.08 -1.24 -9.73
C LEU A 351 13.37 -1.84 -9.15
N TRP A 352 14.51 -1.17 -9.33
CA TRP A 352 15.82 -1.62 -8.84
C TRP A 352 16.00 -1.49 -7.32
N MET A 353 15.17 -0.69 -6.62
CA MET A 353 15.31 -0.52 -5.17
C MET A 353 14.85 -1.77 -4.44
N GLU A 354 15.78 -2.45 -3.77
CA GLU A 354 15.47 -3.59 -2.91
C GLU A 354 14.99 -3.11 -1.53
N PRO A 355 14.40 -4.00 -0.68
CA PRO A 355 13.95 -3.63 0.65
C PRO A 355 15.00 -2.90 1.50
N ALA A 356 16.29 -3.22 1.34
CA ALA A 356 17.38 -2.49 2.01
C ALA A 356 17.54 -1.04 1.52
N ASP A 357 17.31 -0.79 0.23
CA ASP A 357 17.33 0.56 -0.34
C ASP A 357 16.09 1.36 0.06
N ILE A 358 14.92 0.70 0.14
CA ILE A 358 13.67 1.30 0.64
C ILE A 358 13.83 1.65 2.12
N TYR A 359 14.34 0.74 2.93
CA TYR A 359 14.69 1.03 4.33
C TYR A 359 15.63 2.24 4.43
N GLY A 360 16.66 2.31 3.59
CA GLY A 360 17.64 3.40 3.61
C GLY A 360 17.09 4.77 3.16
N SER A 361 15.90 4.82 2.59
CA SER A 361 15.27 6.04 2.10
C SER A 361 14.70 6.89 3.23
N LEU A 362 14.76 8.22 3.05
CA LEU A 362 14.32 9.22 4.03
C LEU A 362 13.11 9.95 3.44
N ASN A 363 11.92 9.38 3.63
CA ASN A 363 10.67 9.84 3.00
C ASN A 363 10.06 11.01 3.74
N LEU A 364 9.54 11.99 2.99
CA LEU A 364 8.99 13.24 3.54
C LEU A 364 7.85 12.97 4.52
N GLY A 365 6.84 12.20 4.11
CA GLY A 365 5.63 11.92 4.90
C GLY A 365 5.93 11.15 6.16
N THR A 366 6.84 10.18 6.10
CA THR A 366 7.31 9.42 7.27
C THR A 366 8.04 10.33 8.25
N ASN A 367 8.93 11.18 7.76
CA ASN A 367 9.64 12.15 8.61
C ASN A 367 8.68 13.19 9.21
N ALA A 368 7.71 13.68 8.43
CA ALA A 368 6.72 14.63 8.89
C ALA A 368 5.78 14.00 9.94
N ALA A 369 5.38 12.74 9.77
CA ALA A 369 4.61 11.98 10.75
C ALA A 369 5.41 11.81 12.07
N TYR A 370 6.70 11.47 12.00
CA TYR A 370 7.56 11.40 13.19
C TYR A 370 7.72 12.76 13.87
N CYS A 371 7.90 13.85 13.10
CA CYS A 371 8.00 15.20 13.64
C CYS A 371 6.75 15.54 14.48
N GLN A 372 5.56 15.28 13.94
CA GLN A 372 4.32 15.52 14.65
C GLN A 372 4.13 14.56 15.83
N ALA A 373 4.48 13.28 15.68
CA ALA A 373 4.36 12.32 16.77
C ALA A 373 5.27 12.67 17.96
N LEU A 374 6.50 13.14 17.71
CA LEU A 374 7.40 13.64 18.74
C LEU A 374 6.79 14.84 19.48
N LYS A 375 6.26 15.83 18.73
CA LYS A 375 5.58 17.00 19.29
C LYS A 375 4.38 16.60 20.15
N VAL A 376 3.54 15.69 19.65
CA VAL A 376 2.40 15.12 20.38
C VAL A 376 2.83 14.41 21.65
N THR A 377 3.90 13.61 21.60
CA THR A 377 4.41 12.90 22.78
C THR A 377 4.92 13.88 23.85
N GLY A 378 5.54 14.99 23.44
CA GLY A 378 5.91 16.08 24.35
C GLY A 378 4.70 16.72 25.02
N MET A 379 3.65 17.02 24.25
CA MET A 379 2.38 17.52 24.80
C MET A 379 1.74 16.52 25.78
N MET A 380 1.72 15.23 25.43
CA MET A 380 1.23 14.17 26.35
C MET A 380 2.04 14.12 27.64
N ALA A 381 3.37 14.27 27.58
CA ALA A 381 4.22 14.31 28.77
C ALA A 381 3.83 15.48 29.69
N GLN A 382 3.65 16.67 29.12
CA GLN A 382 3.27 17.88 29.86
C GLN A 382 1.90 17.72 30.54
N GLU A 383 0.90 17.21 29.82
CA GLU A 383 -0.45 16.95 30.35
C GLU A 383 -0.44 15.93 31.50
N LEU A 384 0.47 14.94 31.44
CA LEU A 384 0.67 13.94 32.49
C LEU A 384 1.58 14.42 33.64
N GLY A 385 2.10 15.65 33.59
CA GLY A 385 3.04 16.17 34.58
C GLY A 385 4.42 15.47 34.57
N ARG A 386 4.86 14.98 33.41
CA ARG A 386 6.12 14.29 33.18
C ARG A 386 7.13 15.20 32.47
N GLU A 387 8.40 14.84 32.53
CA GLU A 387 9.46 15.53 31.79
C GLU A 387 9.27 15.37 30.27
N ASP A 388 9.36 16.49 29.55
CA ASP A 388 9.28 16.53 28.10
C ASP A 388 10.69 16.43 27.49
N GLU A 389 11.02 15.25 26.99
CA GLU A 389 12.26 14.97 26.24
C GLU A 389 12.06 14.95 24.72
N TRP A 390 10.86 15.29 24.24
CA TRP A 390 10.42 15.02 22.87
C TRP A 390 10.33 16.27 22.01
N SER A 391 9.91 17.40 22.59
CA SER A 391 9.74 18.66 21.86
C SER A 391 11.03 19.13 21.17
N ASP A 392 12.17 19.03 21.84
CA ASP A 392 13.48 19.37 21.23
C ASP A 392 13.85 18.42 20.07
N ARG A 393 13.48 17.14 20.18
CA ARG A 393 13.70 16.17 19.10
C ARG A 393 12.81 16.47 17.90
N ALA A 394 11.56 16.86 18.14
CA ALA A 394 10.65 17.31 17.09
C ALA A 394 11.23 18.51 16.34
N GLU A 395 11.75 19.51 17.07
CA GLU A 395 12.36 20.70 16.46
C GLU A 395 13.62 20.38 15.66
N ASN A 396 14.48 19.47 16.16
CA ASN A 396 15.65 19.02 15.42
C ASN A 396 15.26 18.28 14.12
N LEU A 397 14.24 17.42 14.19
CA LEU A 397 13.73 16.72 13.01
C LEU A 397 13.08 17.70 12.02
N ARG A 398 12.34 18.69 12.51
CA ARG A 398 11.75 19.77 11.69
C ARG A 398 12.83 20.52 10.90
N LYS A 399 13.95 20.86 11.54
CA LYS A 399 15.10 21.48 10.89
C LYS A 399 15.70 20.55 9.83
N ALA A 400 15.97 19.30 10.19
CA ALA A 400 16.52 18.31 9.27
C ALA A 400 15.64 18.13 8.02
N ILE A 401 14.31 18.08 8.15
CA ILE A 401 13.37 17.99 7.02
C ILE A 401 13.57 19.19 6.08
N ASN A 402 13.60 20.40 6.64
CA ASN A 402 13.77 21.62 5.86
C ASN A 402 15.14 21.74 5.20
N ASP A 403 16.20 21.31 5.87
CA ASP A 403 17.57 21.42 5.38
C ASP A 403 17.87 20.40 4.26
N HIS A 404 17.21 19.25 4.29
CA HIS A 404 17.54 18.12 3.42
C HIS A 404 16.52 17.83 2.32
N LEU A 405 15.23 18.18 2.50
CA LEU A 405 14.16 17.80 1.58
C LEU A 405 13.56 18.99 0.81
N TRP A 406 13.83 20.23 1.21
CA TRP A 406 13.30 21.42 0.54
C TRP A 406 14.00 21.70 -0.79
N LEU A 407 13.22 21.93 -1.86
CA LEU A 407 13.74 22.29 -3.18
C LEU A 407 13.42 23.77 -3.46
N GLU A 408 14.35 24.67 -3.14
CA GLU A 408 14.13 26.12 -3.24
C GLU A 408 13.66 26.57 -4.63
N GLU A 409 14.28 26.05 -5.69
CA GLU A 409 13.93 26.40 -7.08
C GLU A 409 12.54 25.93 -7.51
N LYS A 410 12.00 24.92 -6.83
CA LYS A 410 10.70 24.29 -7.14
C LYS A 410 9.57 24.79 -6.25
N GLY A 411 9.88 25.35 -5.08
CA GLY A 411 8.89 25.82 -4.12
C GLY A 411 8.14 24.71 -3.37
N TYR A 412 8.65 23.47 -3.38
CA TYR A 412 8.07 22.32 -2.70
C TYR A 412 9.17 21.36 -2.20
N TYR A 413 8.79 20.32 -1.45
CA TYR A 413 9.70 19.30 -0.92
C TYR A 413 9.85 18.11 -1.89
N GLY A 414 11.06 17.57 -1.97
CA GLY A 414 11.29 16.29 -2.63
C GLY A 414 10.73 15.12 -1.82
N GLN A 415 10.21 14.10 -2.50
CA GLN A 415 9.49 12.99 -1.88
C GLN A 415 10.37 12.14 -0.94
N TYR A 416 11.65 11.97 -1.27
CA TYR A 416 12.62 11.29 -0.40
C TYR A 416 14.07 11.50 -0.84
N LEU A 417 15.00 11.36 0.13
CA LEU A 417 16.41 11.11 -0.13
C LEU A 417 16.68 9.61 -0.23
N TYR A 418 17.48 9.19 -1.21
CA TYR A 418 17.86 7.80 -1.43
C TYR A 418 19.31 7.65 -1.86
N GLY A 419 19.85 6.44 -1.78
CA GLY A 419 21.25 6.14 -2.09
C GLY A 419 21.99 5.57 -0.87
N ARG A 420 23.13 4.92 -1.13
CA ARG A 420 23.91 4.21 -0.10
C ARG A 420 25.06 5.08 0.41
N GLU A 421 26.04 5.34 -0.45
CA GLU A 421 27.22 6.17 -0.14
C GLU A 421 26.95 7.67 -0.34
N TYR A 422 26.23 8.00 -1.42
CA TYR A 422 25.83 9.37 -1.75
C TYR A 422 24.32 9.45 -1.84
N ARG A 423 23.72 10.34 -1.06
CA ARG A 423 22.27 10.57 -1.06
C ARG A 423 21.90 11.53 -2.20
N SER A 424 20.88 11.16 -2.96
CA SER A 424 20.24 11.97 -3.99
C SER A 424 18.80 12.28 -3.58
N LEU A 425 18.37 13.52 -3.77
CA LEU A 425 16.99 13.93 -3.53
C LEU A 425 16.14 13.62 -4.76
N SER A 426 15.12 12.80 -4.61
CA SER A 426 14.11 12.61 -5.65
C SER A 426 13.30 13.90 -5.77
N PRO A 427 13.31 14.59 -6.92
CA PRO A 427 12.71 15.92 -7.05
C PRO A 427 11.21 15.87 -7.36
N ARG A 428 10.57 14.70 -7.20
CA ARG A 428 9.12 14.51 -7.30
C ARG A 428 8.47 14.93 -5.99
N ALA A 429 7.24 15.42 -6.03
CA ALA A 429 6.47 15.76 -4.84
C ALA A 429 5.61 14.56 -4.40
N GLU A 430 5.33 14.45 -3.09
CA GLU A 430 4.31 13.54 -2.56
C GLU A 430 3.24 14.31 -1.77
N ALA A 431 1.96 14.06 -2.06
CA ALA A 431 0.87 14.89 -1.55
C ALA A 431 0.70 14.83 -0.03
N LEU A 432 0.87 13.64 0.59
CA LEU A 432 0.71 13.50 2.03
C LEU A 432 1.82 14.24 2.80
N GLY A 433 3.08 14.07 2.40
CA GLY A 433 4.21 14.75 3.00
C GLY A 433 4.06 16.27 2.92
N GLU A 434 3.70 16.80 1.76
CA GLU A 434 3.40 18.23 1.58
C GLU A 434 2.26 18.72 2.48
N ALA A 435 1.16 17.96 2.55
CA ALA A 435 0.06 18.30 3.44
C ALA A 435 0.50 18.35 4.91
N PHE A 436 1.31 17.39 5.35
CA PHE A 436 1.84 17.36 6.71
C PHE A 436 2.81 18.50 7.00
N THR A 437 3.64 18.92 6.04
CA THR A 437 4.53 20.06 6.30
C THR A 437 3.77 21.35 6.56
N VAL A 438 2.60 21.50 5.93
CA VAL A 438 1.67 22.63 6.11
C VAL A 438 0.85 22.47 7.40
N LEU A 439 0.24 21.30 7.62
CA LEU A 439 -0.67 21.05 8.74
C LEU A 439 0.04 20.98 10.09
N PHE A 440 1.27 20.44 10.12
CA PHE A 440 2.06 20.28 11.34
C PHE A 440 3.08 21.40 11.54
N ASP A 441 3.03 22.44 10.71
CA ASP A 441 3.86 23.64 10.79
C ASP A 441 5.36 23.36 10.67
N ILE A 442 5.72 22.37 9.83
CA ILE A 442 7.13 22.02 9.57
C ILE A 442 7.75 23.05 8.63
N ALA A 443 6.99 23.47 7.62
CA ALA A 443 7.46 24.37 6.57
C ALA A 443 7.78 25.79 7.08
N GLY A 444 7.08 26.24 8.12
CA GLY A 444 7.05 27.64 8.52
C GLY A 444 6.34 28.53 7.50
N ASP A 445 6.06 29.77 7.88
CA ASP A 445 5.14 30.65 7.14
C ASP A 445 5.50 30.87 5.66
N GLU A 446 6.78 31.11 5.35
CA GLU A 446 7.21 31.42 3.98
C GLU A 446 7.07 30.22 3.04
N ARG A 447 7.59 29.05 3.44
CA ARG A 447 7.53 27.83 2.61
C ARG A 447 6.10 27.30 2.51
N LYS A 448 5.30 27.44 3.58
CA LYS A 448 3.88 27.06 3.59
C LYS A 448 3.09 27.73 2.46
N GLN A 449 3.35 29.01 2.19
CA GLN A 449 2.71 29.69 1.06
C GLN A 449 3.15 29.11 -0.28
N LYS A 450 4.44 28.83 -0.45
CA LYS A 450 4.98 28.22 -1.68
C LYS A 450 4.38 26.83 -1.95
N VAL A 451 4.18 26.01 -0.92
CA VAL A 451 3.57 24.66 -1.05
C VAL A 451 2.10 24.72 -1.47
N LEU A 452 1.37 25.76 -1.06
CA LEU A 452 -0.06 25.91 -1.33
C LEU A 452 -0.39 26.50 -2.71
N THR A 453 0.62 26.99 -3.45
CA THR A 453 0.47 27.66 -4.75
C THR A 453 1.12 26.87 -5.87
#